data_AF-A0A087QMY4-F1
#
_entry.id   AF-A0A087QMY4-F1
#
_cell.length_a   1.000
_cell.length_b   1.000
_cell.length_c   1.000
_cell.angle_alpha   90.00
_cell.angle_beta   90.00
_cell.angle_gamma   90.00
#
_symmetry.space_group_name_H-M   'P 1'
#
loop_
_entity.id
_entity.type
_entity.pdbx_description
1 polymer ?
#
loop_
_entity_poly.entity_id
_entity_poly.type
_entity_poly.pdbx_seq_one_letter_code
_entity_poly.pdbx_strand_id
1 'polypeptide(L)'
;VICLLLMHRANPNTLWSGHSPLSLAIASGNDLAVVELLKHGADPNLPLSGAVRSALCAAVSTAYEQQRTTAQRIALVDKLLEAGADILAPVTLREGQRKAVGTAVDYAYYKYYQDRRIAHTPYHTLSASEQELFQTRRSLLEHITAKLREHVILKEKAWDQEELRRSKKLDSAVHACVSKKKGETHHVEEVRLPFFKYCYQCGRSVGVQLSPCTHCHEVFTCSETCRRKSWNERHRQEC
;
A
#
# COMPACT_ATOMS: atom_id res chain seq x y z
N VAL A 1 -22.05 -22.78 -8.04
CA VAL A 1 -22.19 -23.14 -6.60
C VAL A 1 -22.16 -21.91 -5.71
N ILE A 2 -21.19 -21.00 -5.83
CA ILE A 2 -21.13 -19.76 -5.01
C ILE A 2 -22.43 -18.95 -5.07
N CYS A 3 -22.96 -18.67 -6.27
CA CYS A 3 -24.24 -17.97 -6.43
C CYS A 3 -25.38 -18.65 -5.66
N LEU A 4 -25.46 -19.99 -5.74
CA LEU A 4 -26.52 -20.77 -5.11
C LEU A 4 -26.43 -20.68 -3.57
N LEU A 5 -25.22 -20.74 -3.00
CA LEU A 5 -25.01 -20.57 -1.56
C LEU A 5 -25.40 -19.16 -1.09
N LEU A 6 -25.03 -18.13 -1.86
CA LEU A 6 -25.35 -16.73 -1.53
C LEU A 6 -26.85 -16.46 -1.64
N MET A 7 -27.53 -17.05 -2.63
CA MET A 7 -29.00 -17.02 -2.75
C MET A 7 -29.70 -17.67 -1.55
N HIS A 8 -29.07 -18.69 -0.95
CA HIS A 8 -29.54 -19.32 0.29
C HIS A 8 -29.04 -18.62 1.57
N ARG A 9 -28.69 -17.32 1.50
CA ARG A 9 -28.27 -16.48 2.63
C ARG A 9 -26.98 -16.93 3.33
N ALA A 10 -26.09 -17.63 2.62
CA ALA A 10 -24.73 -17.85 3.12
C ALA A 10 -24.03 -16.49 3.34
N ASN A 11 -23.45 -16.29 4.52
CA ASN A 11 -22.76 -15.03 4.84
C ASN A 11 -21.39 -14.99 4.12
N PRO A 12 -21.15 -14.05 3.18
CA PRO A 12 -19.91 -13.96 2.42
C PRO A 12 -18.70 -13.52 3.25
N ASN A 13 -18.91 -13.10 4.50
CA ASN A 13 -17.90 -12.59 5.42
C ASN A 13 -17.52 -13.60 6.52
N THR A 14 -17.97 -14.85 6.41
CA THR A 14 -17.62 -15.90 7.36
C THR A 14 -16.14 -16.27 7.21
N LEU A 15 -15.35 -16.08 8.26
CA LEU A 15 -13.93 -16.46 8.24
C LEU A 15 -13.75 -17.96 8.46
N TRP A 16 -12.88 -18.57 7.67
CA TRP A 16 -12.40 -19.93 7.87
C TRP A 16 -10.87 -19.94 7.91
N SER A 17 -10.29 -20.42 9.01
CA SER A 17 -8.84 -20.44 9.23
C SER A 17 -8.14 -19.10 8.95
N GLY A 18 -8.81 -17.99 9.25
CA GLY A 18 -8.27 -16.64 9.04
C GLY A 18 -8.50 -16.03 7.66
N HIS A 19 -9.10 -16.78 6.74
CA HIS A 19 -9.40 -16.33 5.39
C HIS A 19 -10.89 -16.06 5.21
N SER A 20 -11.21 -15.00 4.48
CA SER A 20 -12.55 -14.77 3.96
C SER A 20 -12.74 -15.51 2.62
N PRO A 21 -13.98 -15.84 2.24
CA PRO A 21 -14.30 -16.36 0.91
C PRO A 21 -13.69 -15.49 -0.20
N LEU A 22 -13.72 -14.16 -0.02
CA LEU A 22 -13.13 -13.21 -0.96
C LEU A 22 -11.60 -13.36 -1.06
N SER A 23 -10.91 -13.48 0.08
CA SER A 23 -9.45 -13.68 0.09
C SER A 23 -9.03 -15.02 -0.54
N LEU A 24 -9.85 -16.07 -0.39
CA LEU A 24 -9.62 -17.38 -1.01
C LEU A 24 -9.87 -17.33 -2.52
N ALA A 25 -10.91 -16.62 -2.97
CA ALA A 25 -11.16 -16.39 -4.39
C ALA A 25 -9.99 -15.64 -5.05
N ILE A 26 -9.40 -14.67 -4.35
CA ILE A 26 -8.19 -13.97 -4.80
C ILE A 26 -7.01 -14.95 -4.85
N ALA A 27 -6.74 -15.68 -3.77
CA ALA A 27 -5.61 -16.61 -3.69
C ALA A 27 -5.67 -17.73 -4.73
N SER A 28 -6.88 -18.18 -5.10
CA SER A 28 -7.11 -19.25 -6.09
C SER A 28 -7.16 -18.78 -7.55
N GLY A 29 -7.05 -17.47 -7.83
CA GLY A 29 -7.15 -16.96 -9.20
C GLY A 29 -8.58 -16.89 -9.76
N ASN A 30 -9.61 -17.10 -8.93
CA ASN A 30 -10.99 -17.17 -9.40
C ASN A 30 -11.65 -15.78 -9.45
N ASP A 31 -11.43 -15.05 -10.54
CA ASP A 31 -11.95 -13.69 -10.72
C ASP A 31 -13.49 -13.63 -10.82
N LEU A 32 -14.12 -14.69 -11.32
CA LEU A 32 -15.59 -14.79 -11.35
C LEU A 32 -16.15 -14.88 -9.92
N ALA A 33 -15.52 -15.69 -9.07
CA ALA A 33 -15.89 -15.78 -7.65
C ALA A 33 -15.67 -14.45 -6.93
N VAL A 34 -14.59 -13.72 -7.23
CA VAL A 34 -14.37 -12.36 -6.68
C VAL A 34 -15.53 -11.44 -7.04
N VAL A 35 -15.92 -11.39 -8.32
CA VAL A 35 -17.03 -10.56 -8.79
C VAL A 35 -18.32 -10.90 -8.06
N GLU A 36 -18.64 -12.20 -7.97
CA GLU A 36 -19.89 -12.65 -7.36
C GLU A 36 -19.94 -12.35 -5.85
N LEU A 37 -18.83 -12.59 -5.14
CA LEU A 37 -18.74 -12.31 -3.71
C LEU A 37 -18.91 -10.82 -3.41
N LEU A 38 -18.26 -9.94 -4.19
CA LEU A 38 -18.40 -8.50 -4.03
C LEU A 38 -19.83 -8.02 -4.30
N LYS A 39 -20.49 -8.56 -5.35
CA LYS A 39 -21.91 -8.27 -5.65
C LYS A 39 -22.86 -8.64 -4.50
N HIS A 40 -22.54 -9.69 -3.77
CA HIS A 40 -23.35 -10.19 -2.66
C HIS A 40 -22.92 -9.66 -1.28
N GLY A 41 -22.13 -8.58 -1.22
CA GLY A 41 -21.79 -7.89 0.03
C GLY A 41 -20.61 -8.48 0.79
N ALA A 42 -19.68 -9.15 0.10
CA ALA A 42 -18.39 -9.46 0.69
C ALA A 42 -17.64 -8.16 1.03
N ASP A 43 -17.21 -8.02 2.28
CA ASP A 43 -16.48 -6.87 2.77
C ASP A 43 -14.98 -7.00 2.40
N PRO A 44 -14.44 -6.13 1.53
CA PRO A 44 -13.03 -6.17 1.16
C PRO A 44 -12.09 -5.72 2.29
N ASN A 45 -12.63 -5.03 3.31
CA ASN A 45 -11.90 -4.52 4.47
C ASN A 45 -11.93 -5.47 5.68
N LEU A 46 -12.62 -6.61 5.55
CA LEU A 46 -12.71 -7.60 6.61
C LEU A 46 -11.29 -8.01 7.05
N PRO A 47 -10.92 -7.77 8.32
CA PRO A 47 -9.58 -8.07 8.80
C PRO A 47 -9.35 -9.58 8.77
N LEU A 48 -8.29 -9.97 8.08
CA LEU A 48 -7.88 -11.36 7.94
C LEU A 48 -6.77 -11.69 8.94
N SER A 49 -6.77 -12.93 9.41
CA SER A 49 -5.70 -13.41 10.29
C SER A 49 -4.60 -14.12 9.49
N GLY A 50 -3.41 -14.24 10.08
CA GLY A 50 -2.25 -14.85 9.41
C GLY A 50 -1.46 -13.89 8.50
N ALA A 51 -1.03 -14.39 7.34
CA ALA A 51 -0.09 -13.71 6.44
C ALA A 51 -0.75 -12.68 5.52
N VAL A 52 -1.99 -12.95 5.10
CA VAL A 52 -2.79 -12.10 4.21
C VAL A 52 -3.69 -11.25 5.12
N ARG A 53 -3.43 -9.95 5.23
CA ARG A 53 -4.06 -9.07 6.24
C ARG A 53 -5.43 -8.50 5.83
N SER A 54 -5.68 -8.43 4.53
CA SER A 54 -6.92 -7.94 3.92
C SER A 54 -7.04 -8.51 2.50
N ALA A 55 -8.20 -8.33 1.86
CA ALA A 55 -8.38 -8.72 0.45
C ALA A 55 -7.40 -7.96 -0.46
N LEU A 56 -7.16 -6.68 -0.18
CA LEU A 56 -6.18 -5.87 -0.93
C LEU A 56 -4.75 -6.39 -0.75
N CYS A 57 -4.37 -6.79 0.46
CA CYS A 57 -3.08 -7.46 0.70
C CYS A 57 -2.95 -8.78 -0.07
N ALA A 58 -4.05 -9.52 -0.24
CA ALA A 58 -4.05 -10.74 -1.05
C ALA A 58 -3.74 -10.42 -2.52
N ALA A 59 -4.38 -9.40 -3.08
CA ALA A 59 -4.22 -9.00 -4.49
C ALA A 59 -2.78 -8.55 -4.82
N VAL A 60 -2.13 -7.84 -3.90
CA VAL A 60 -0.77 -7.33 -4.10
C VAL A 60 0.34 -8.28 -3.65
N SER A 61 -0.01 -9.43 -3.04
CA SER A 61 0.96 -10.42 -2.57
C SER A 61 1.70 -11.08 -3.74
N THR A 62 3.00 -11.31 -3.57
CA THR A 62 3.82 -12.10 -4.52
C THR A 62 3.47 -13.59 -4.46
N ALA A 63 2.87 -14.07 -3.37
CA ALA A 63 2.51 -15.48 -3.21
C ALA A 63 1.48 -16.00 -4.23
N TYR A 64 0.69 -15.10 -4.84
CA TYR A 64 -0.37 -15.44 -5.79
C TYR A 64 -0.15 -14.83 -7.17
N GLU A 65 1.08 -14.36 -7.46
CA GLU A 65 1.36 -13.65 -8.71
C GLU A 65 1.23 -14.53 -9.95
N GLN A 66 1.44 -15.84 -9.82
CA GLN A 66 1.34 -16.79 -10.93
C GLN A 66 -0.10 -17.10 -11.33
N GLN A 67 -1.09 -16.71 -10.51
CA GLN A 67 -2.50 -16.98 -10.80
C GLN A 67 -3.09 -16.02 -11.84
N ARG A 68 -2.41 -14.90 -12.14
CA ARG A 68 -2.93 -13.81 -12.96
C ARG A 68 -1.84 -13.10 -13.75
N THR A 69 -2.19 -12.64 -14.94
CA THR A 69 -1.38 -11.66 -15.68
C THR A 69 -1.33 -10.31 -14.95
N THR A 70 -0.34 -9.46 -15.26
CA THR A 70 -0.22 -8.11 -14.68
C THR A 70 -1.48 -7.28 -14.86
N ALA A 71 -2.09 -7.32 -16.05
CA ALA A 71 -3.32 -6.59 -16.34
C ALA A 71 -4.50 -7.07 -15.47
N GLN A 72 -4.66 -8.38 -15.30
CA GLN A 72 -5.70 -8.95 -14.42
C GLN A 72 -5.46 -8.60 -12.94
N ARG A 73 -4.20 -8.52 -12.50
CA ARG A 73 -3.88 -8.09 -11.12
C ARG A 73 -4.22 -6.62 -10.88
N ILE A 74 -3.92 -5.76 -11.84
CA ILE A 74 -4.29 -4.35 -11.81
C ILE A 74 -5.82 -4.20 -11.76
N ALA A 75 -6.52 -4.89 -12.66
CA ALA A 75 -7.98 -4.88 -12.69
C ALA A 75 -8.62 -5.44 -11.42
N LEU A 76 -7.99 -6.43 -10.77
CA LEU A 76 -8.42 -6.95 -9.47
C LEU A 76 -8.29 -5.87 -8.38
N VAL A 77 -7.17 -5.14 -8.34
CA VAL A 77 -6.99 -4.05 -7.38
C VAL A 77 -8.05 -2.98 -7.60
N ASP A 78 -8.26 -2.54 -8.84
CA ASP A 78 -9.25 -1.52 -9.16
C ASP A 78 -10.66 -1.96 -8.74
N LYS A 79 -11.03 -3.21 -9.03
CA LYS A 79 -12.32 -3.79 -8.62
C LYS A 79 -12.51 -3.83 -7.10
N LEU A 80 -11.45 -4.12 -6.34
CA LEU A 80 -11.53 -4.08 -4.88
C LEU A 80 -11.72 -2.65 -4.38
N LEU A 81 -11.02 -1.66 -4.95
CA LEU A 81 -11.17 -0.25 -4.59
C LEU A 81 -12.57 0.28 -4.94
N GLU A 82 -13.09 -0.08 -6.12
CA GLU A 82 -14.48 0.22 -6.53
C GLU A 82 -15.52 -0.39 -5.59
N ALA A 83 -15.24 -1.58 -5.04
CA ALA A 83 -16.07 -2.21 -4.03
C ALA A 83 -15.87 -1.65 -2.60
N GLY A 84 -15.10 -0.58 -2.44
CA GLY A 84 -14.91 0.11 -1.16
C GLY A 84 -13.73 -0.37 -0.32
N ALA A 85 -12.75 -1.07 -0.90
CA ALA A 85 -11.52 -1.40 -0.19
C ALA A 85 -10.76 -0.13 0.20
N ASP A 86 -10.38 -0.03 1.47
CA ASP A 86 -9.60 1.09 2.01
C ASP A 86 -8.09 0.80 1.88
N ILE A 87 -7.47 1.40 0.87
CA ILE A 87 -6.01 1.32 0.65
C ILE A 87 -5.20 2.01 1.76
N LEU A 88 -5.82 2.92 2.51
CA LEU A 88 -5.22 3.66 3.63
C LEU A 88 -5.42 2.95 4.97
N ALA A 89 -6.12 1.82 4.98
CA ALA A 89 -6.33 1.05 6.20
C ALA A 89 -4.98 0.57 6.79
N PRO A 90 -4.84 0.62 8.13
CA PRO A 90 -3.60 0.23 8.79
C PRO A 90 -3.34 -1.28 8.65
N VAL A 91 -2.22 -1.62 8.03
CA VAL A 91 -1.73 -2.99 7.85
C VAL A 91 -0.57 -3.25 8.80
N THR A 92 -0.73 -4.23 9.69
CA THR A 92 0.36 -4.65 10.58
C THR A 92 1.34 -5.58 9.86
N LEU A 93 2.57 -5.10 9.69
CA LEU A 93 3.72 -5.84 9.21
C LEU A 93 4.47 -6.45 10.39
N ARG A 94 4.81 -7.74 10.31
CA ARG A 94 5.57 -8.45 11.35
C ARG A 94 6.77 -9.15 10.73
N GLU A 95 7.96 -8.88 11.26
CA GLU A 95 9.20 -9.56 10.90
C GLU A 95 9.96 -9.93 12.17
N GLY A 96 9.91 -11.21 12.54
CA GLY A 96 10.40 -11.68 13.85
C GLY A 96 9.71 -10.93 14.99
N GLN A 97 10.51 -10.26 15.83
CA GLN A 97 10.02 -9.43 16.95
C GLN A 97 9.62 -8.01 16.54
N ARG A 98 9.95 -7.57 15.31
CA ARG A 98 9.66 -6.21 14.85
C ARG A 98 8.23 -6.14 14.33
N LYS A 99 7.48 -5.14 14.83
CA LYS A 99 6.14 -4.81 14.39
C LYS A 99 6.15 -3.39 13.83
N ALA A 100 5.58 -3.21 12.64
CA ALA A 100 5.34 -1.89 12.05
C ALA A 100 3.89 -1.84 11.54
N VAL A 101 3.33 -0.63 11.50
CA VAL A 101 2.00 -0.38 10.92
C VAL A 101 2.21 0.49 9.69
N GLY A 102 1.76 0.01 8.54
CA GLY A 102 1.85 0.72 7.26
C GLY A 102 0.55 0.57 6.48
N THR A 103 0.63 0.76 5.17
CA THR A 103 -0.51 0.62 4.23
C THR A 103 -0.43 -0.68 3.43
N ALA A 104 -1.41 -0.93 2.56
CA ALA A 104 -1.34 -2.02 1.61
C ALA A 104 -0.12 -1.89 0.65
N VAL A 105 0.33 -0.67 0.35
CA VAL A 105 1.54 -0.41 -0.45
C VAL A 105 2.79 -0.82 0.32
N ASP A 106 2.87 -0.51 1.61
CA ASP A 106 3.98 -0.96 2.46
C ASP A 106 4.04 -2.49 2.56
N TYR A 107 2.88 -3.14 2.64
CA TYR A 107 2.80 -4.60 2.58
C TYR A 107 3.30 -5.16 1.24
N ALA A 108 2.93 -4.53 0.12
CA ALA A 108 3.40 -4.94 -1.20
C ALA A 108 4.93 -4.84 -1.32
N TYR A 109 5.52 -3.73 -0.86
CA TYR A 109 6.97 -3.57 -0.80
C TYR A 109 7.63 -4.56 0.15
N TYR A 110 7.04 -4.79 1.33
CA TYR A 110 7.53 -5.78 2.27
C TYR A 110 7.60 -7.17 1.63
N LYS A 111 6.56 -7.59 0.89
CA LYS A 111 6.55 -8.84 0.13
C LYS A 111 7.51 -8.85 -1.05
N TYR A 112 7.67 -7.74 -1.74
CA TYR A 112 8.64 -7.59 -2.82
C TYR A 112 10.08 -7.78 -2.32
N TYR A 113 10.46 -7.18 -1.19
CA TYR A 113 11.81 -7.29 -0.63
C TYR A 113 12.12 -8.65 0.02
N GLN A 114 11.11 -9.49 0.29
CA GLN A 114 11.35 -10.88 0.69
C GLN A 114 12.01 -11.70 -0.43
N ASP A 115 11.75 -11.36 -1.68
CA ASP A 115 12.43 -11.95 -2.84
C ASP A 115 13.77 -11.26 -3.08
N ARG A 116 14.81 -11.74 -2.39
CA ARG A 116 16.16 -11.20 -2.50
C ARG A 116 16.73 -11.28 -3.91
N ARG A 117 16.32 -12.30 -4.69
CA ARG A 117 16.83 -12.52 -6.05
C ARG A 117 16.37 -11.41 -6.97
N ILE A 118 15.09 -11.05 -6.92
CA ILE A 118 14.56 -9.99 -7.79
C ILE A 118 14.84 -8.59 -7.22
N ALA A 119 14.73 -8.39 -5.90
CA ALA A 119 14.79 -7.06 -5.31
C ALA A 119 16.22 -6.49 -5.14
N HIS A 120 17.24 -7.34 -4.99
CA HIS A 120 18.62 -6.91 -4.71
C HIS A 120 19.62 -7.18 -5.83
N THR A 121 19.22 -7.88 -6.88
CA THR A 121 20.09 -8.12 -8.04
C THR A 121 19.95 -6.96 -9.03
N PRO A 122 21.06 -6.39 -9.56
CA PRO A 122 20.99 -5.38 -10.61
C PRO A 122 20.22 -5.89 -11.84
N TYR A 123 19.39 -5.03 -12.43
CA TYR A 123 18.47 -5.40 -13.50
C TYR A 123 19.14 -6.11 -14.69
N HIS A 124 20.33 -5.66 -15.10
CA HIS A 124 21.06 -6.22 -16.23
C HIS A 124 21.67 -7.61 -15.95
N THR A 125 21.72 -8.04 -14.69
CA THR A 125 22.21 -9.37 -14.28
C THR A 125 21.08 -10.41 -14.22
N LEU A 126 19.82 -9.97 -14.30
CA LEU A 126 18.66 -10.85 -14.30
C LEU A 126 18.49 -11.53 -15.67
N SER A 127 18.06 -12.78 -15.67
CA SER A 127 17.62 -13.49 -16.88
C SER A 127 16.36 -12.86 -17.48
N ALA A 128 16.03 -13.18 -18.73
CA ALA A 128 14.87 -12.60 -19.42
C ALA A 128 13.55 -12.80 -18.66
N SER A 129 13.33 -13.99 -18.09
CA SER A 129 12.13 -14.29 -17.28
C SER A 129 12.13 -13.54 -15.94
N GLU A 130 13.30 -13.37 -15.30
CA GLU A 130 13.43 -12.57 -14.08
C GLU A 130 13.24 -11.07 -14.35
N GLN A 131 13.67 -10.57 -15.51
CA GLN A 131 13.43 -9.20 -15.95
C GLN A 131 11.93 -8.94 -16.19
N GLU A 132 11.25 -9.88 -16.84
CA GLU A 132 9.79 -9.83 -17.00
C GLU A 132 9.10 -9.82 -15.63
N LEU A 133 9.48 -10.71 -14.71
CA LEU A 133 8.95 -10.73 -13.35
C LEU A 133 9.22 -9.43 -12.59
N PHE A 134 10.40 -8.84 -12.74
CA PHE A 134 10.74 -7.55 -12.17
C PHE A 134 9.81 -6.44 -12.71
N GLN A 135 9.58 -6.41 -14.03
CA GLN A 135 8.72 -5.43 -14.68
C GLN A 135 7.26 -5.57 -14.26
N THR A 136 6.72 -6.80 -14.21
CA THR A 136 5.33 -7.06 -13.80
C THR A 136 5.07 -6.62 -12.36
N ARG A 137 5.96 -6.99 -11.43
CA ARG A 137 5.88 -6.54 -10.03
C ARG A 137 5.99 -5.03 -9.89
N ARG A 138 6.88 -4.40 -10.66
CA ARG A 138 7.07 -2.96 -10.64
C ARG A 138 5.85 -2.21 -11.19
N SER A 139 5.25 -2.68 -12.28
CA SER A 139 4.02 -2.12 -12.84
C SER A 139 2.88 -2.15 -11.82
N LEU A 140 2.71 -3.25 -11.09
CA LEU A 140 1.72 -3.33 -10.02
C LEU A 140 2.02 -2.35 -8.88
N LEU A 141 3.27 -2.25 -8.43
CA LEU A 141 3.68 -1.30 -7.38
C LEU A 141 3.42 0.15 -7.80
N GLU A 142 3.73 0.51 -9.04
CA GLU A 142 3.48 1.84 -9.59
C GLU A 142 1.97 2.13 -9.64
N HIS A 143 1.14 1.16 -10.04
CA HIS A 143 -0.33 1.28 -10.07
C HIS A 143 -0.92 1.50 -8.68
N ILE A 144 -0.63 0.61 -7.71
CA ILE A 144 -1.18 0.74 -6.36
C ILE A 144 -0.69 2.02 -5.66
N THR A 145 0.51 2.50 -5.99
CA THR A 145 1.02 3.76 -5.46
C THR A 145 0.27 4.96 -6.04
N ALA A 146 -0.12 4.92 -7.32
CA ALA A 146 -0.98 5.94 -7.91
C ALA A 146 -2.34 5.98 -7.21
N LYS A 147 -2.97 4.81 -7.00
CA LYS A 147 -4.23 4.68 -6.24
C LYS A 147 -4.10 5.17 -4.80
N LEU A 148 -3.00 4.85 -4.12
CA LEU A 148 -2.74 5.37 -2.77
C LEU A 148 -2.73 6.91 -2.77
N ARG A 149 -1.98 7.54 -3.69
CA ARG A 149 -1.93 9.01 -3.79
C ARG A 149 -3.32 9.61 -4.05
N GLU A 150 -4.07 9.06 -4.99
CA GLU A 150 -5.44 9.52 -5.29
C GLU A 150 -6.32 9.51 -4.03
N HIS A 151 -6.32 8.40 -3.28
CA HIS A 151 -7.08 8.27 -2.05
C HIS A 151 -6.58 9.19 -0.93
N VAL A 152 -5.26 9.41 -0.80
CA VAL A 152 -4.72 10.39 0.15
C VAL A 152 -5.22 11.80 -0.18
N ILE A 153 -5.10 12.23 -1.45
CA ILE A 153 -5.54 13.55 -1.88
C ILE A 153 -7.04 13.73 -1.62
N LEU A 154 -7.86 12.72 -1.93
CA LEU A 154 -9.29 12.76 -1.65
C LEU A 154 -9.60 12.88 -0.15
N LYS A 155 -8.87 12.14 0.69
CA LYS A 155 -9.07 12.17 2.15
C LYS A 155 -8.57 13.47 2.77
N GLU A 156 -7.45 14.01 2.29
CA GLU A 156 -6.93 15.31 2.71
C GLU A 156 -7.86 16.46 2.31
N LYS A 157 -8.53 16.39 1.17
CA LYS A 157 -9.55 17.37 0.76
C LYS A 157 -10.79 17.38 1.68
N ALA A 158 -11.07 16.27 2.36
CA ALA A 158 -12.16 16.18 3.31
C ALA A 158 -11.82 16.82 4.67
N TRP A 159 -10.54 17.10 4.93
CA TRP A 159 -10.07 17.78 6.14
C TRP A 159 -10.00 19.30 5.96
N ASP A 160 -9.97 20.02 7.08
CA ASP A 160 -9.68 21.45 7.06
C ASP A 160 -8.25 21.70 6.53
N GLN A 161 -8.17 22.39 5.39
CA GLN A 161 -6.92 22.63 4.67
C GLN A 161 -5.91 23.44 5.49
N GLU A 162 -6.39 24.35 6.34
CA GLU A 162 -5.51 25.23 7.12
C GLU A 162 -4.90 24.48 8.31
N GLU A 163 -5.67 23.62 8.97
CA GLU A 163 -5.20 22.74 10.04
C GLU A 163 -4.19 21.70 9.51
N LEU A 164 -4.46 21.17 8.32
CA LEU A 164 -3.58 20.23 7.61
C LEU A 164 -2.21 20.87 7.28
N ARG A 165 -2.22 22.07 6.70
CA ARG A 165 -0.99 22.82 6.35
C ARG A 165 -0.14 23.13 7.57
N ARG A 166 -0.77 23.58 8.67
CA ARG A 166 -0.08 23.86 9.94
C ARG A 166 0.59 22.61 10.50
N SER A 167 -0.10 21.47 10.45
CA SER A 167 0.43 20.19 10.92
C SER A 167 1.63 19.72 10.10
N LYS A 168 1.60 19.85 8.77
CA LYS A 168 2.71 19.48 7.87
C LYS A 168 3.96 20.34 8.11
N LYS A 169 3.78 21.65 8.32
CA LYS A 169 4.87 22.58 8.62
C LYS A 169 5.51 22.29 9.98
N LEU A 170 4.70 21.99 11.00
CA LEU A 170 5.18 21.65 12.34
C LEU A 170 6.06 20.38 12.32
N ASP A 171 5.59 19.32 11.65
CA ASP A 171 6.33 18.07 11.51
C ASP A 171 7.68 18.26 10.77
N SER A 172 7.68 19.08 9.71
CA SER A 172 8.93 19.43 8.99
C SER A 172 9.93 20.19 9.87
N ALA A 173 9.45 21.10 10.72
CA ALA A 173 10.30 21.85 11.65
C ALA A 173 10.90 20.97 12.76
N VAL A 174 10.12 20.02 13.29
CA VAL A 174 10.61 19.01 14.24
C VAL A 174 11.72 18.17 13.61
N HIS A 175 11.54 17.73 12.37
CA HIS A 175 12.57 16.97 11.65
C HIS A 175 13.86 17.74 11.40
N ALA A 176 13.78 19.04 11.10
CA ALA A 176 14.96 19.90 10.95
C ALA A 176 15.75 20.02 12.27
N CYS A 177 15.07 19.99 13.42
CA CYS A 177 15.69 20.09 14.73
C CYS A 177 16.30 18.75 15.19
N VAL A 178 15.58 17.63 14.99
CA VAL A 178 16.05 16.28 15.36
C VAL A 178 17.26 15.85 14.54
N SER A 179 17.37 16.29 13.29
CA SER A 179 18.56 16.02 12.44
C SER A 179 19.87 16.62 13.00
N LYS A 180 19.80 17.49 14.03
CA LYS A 180 20.97 18.08 14.72
C LYS A 180 21.30 17.42 16.06
N LYS A 181 20.47 16.52 16.60
CA LYS A 181 20.75 15.79 17.86
C LYS A 181 20.73 14.28 17.61
N LYS A 182 21.91 13.68 17.42
CA LYS A 182 22.09 12.23 17.51
C LYS A 182 22.16 11.84 18.99
N GLY A 183 21.17 11.07 19.43
CA GLY A 183 21.18 10.39 20.72
C GLY A 183 20.20 11.01 21.70
N GLU A 184 19.00 10.45 21.77
CA GLU A 184 18.22 10.24 23.00
C GLU A 184 16.87 9.64 22.63
N THR A 185 16.60 8.44 23.15
CA THR A 185 15.32 7.75 23.05
C THR A 185 14.31 8.44 23.96
N HIS A 186 13.46 9.28 23.39
CA HIS A 186 12.26 9.75 24.07
C HIS A 186 11.02 9.17 23.40
N HIS A 187 10.23 8.46 24.21
CA HIS A 187 8.83 8.17 23.96
C HIS A 187 8.11 9.53 23.85
N VAL A 188 7.91 10.01 22.64
CA VAL A 188 7.04 11.15 22.38
C VAL A 188 5.65 10.57 22.13
N GLU A 189 4.70 10.93 22.99
CA GLU A 189 3.28 10.70 22.75
C GLU A 189 2.95 11.18 21.33
N GLU A 190 2.54 10.25 20.47
CA GLU A 190 2.21 10.52 19.08
C GLU A 190 1.06 11.54 19.04
N VAL A 191 1.40 12.81 18.83
CA VAL A 191 0.48 13.77 18.22
C VAL A 191 -0.01 13.08 16.96
N ARG A 192 -1.28 12.65 16.96
CA ARG A 192 -1.93 12.07 15.77
C ARG A 192 -1.96 13.15 14.70
N LEU A 193 -0.91 13.20 13.90
CA LEU A 193 -0.80 14.12 12.78
C LEU A 193 -2.00 13.84 11.86
N PRO A 194 -2.78 14.87 11.49
CA PRO A 194 -3.99 14.71 10.69
C PRO A 194 -3.64 14.47 9.22
N PHE A 195 -2.53 13.80 8.89
CA PHE A 195 -2.12 13.59 7.51
C PHE A 195 -1.32 12.32 7.28
N PHE A 196 -1.39 11.83 6.04
CA PHE A 196 -0.65 10.64 5.64
C PHE A 196 0.78 11.02 5.31
N LYS A 197 1.73 10.52 6.11
CA LYS A 197 3.15 10.73 5.87
C LYS A 197 3.73 9.53 5.11
N TYR A 198 4.04 9.73 3.83
CA TYR A 198 4.54 8.70 2.93
C TYR A 198 5.42 9.29 1.83
N CYS A 199 6.19 8.45 1.13
CA CYS A 199 6.95 8.88 -0.02
C CYS A 199 6.01 9.15 -1.21
N TYR A 200 6.01 10.38 -1.70
CA TYR A 200 5.14 10.79 -2.79
C TYR A 200 5.40 10.03 -4.10
N GLN A 201 6.63 9.58 -4.36
CA GLN A 201 6.91 8.80 -5.56
C GLN A 201 6.52 7.33 -5.44
N CYS A 202 6.95 6.65 -4.37
CA CYS A 202 6.87 5.19 -4.24
C CYS A 202 5.84 4.69 -3.23
N GLY A 203 5.09 5.57 -2.56
CA GLY A 203 4.01 5.18 -1.65
C GLY A 203 4.47 4.65 -0.28
N ARG A 204 5.75 4.34 -0.11
CA ARG A 204 6.28 3.78 1.15
C ARG A 204 6.22 4.79 2.29
N SER A 205 5.69 4.34 3.42
CA SER A 205 5.70 5.03 4.72
C SER A 205 6.56 4.29 5.76
N VAL A 206 6.74 2.97 5.59
CA VAL A 206 7.47 2.12 6.54
C VAL A 206 8.87 1.74 6.03
N GLY A 207 9.85 1.76 6.95
CA GLY A 207 11.23 1.35 6.67
C GLY A 207 11.97 2.29 5.72
N VAL A 208 11.57 3.56 5.67
CA VAL A 208 12.21 4.63 4.90
C VAL A 208 12.32 5.89 5.75
N GLN A 209 13.38 6.67 5.50
CA GLN A 209 13.48 8.03 6.04
C GLN A 209 12.88 9.00 5.03
N LEU A 210 11.90 9.79 5.46
CA LEU A 210 11.20 10.75 4.61
C LEU A 210 11.80 12.15 4.79
N SER A 211 12.21 12.78 3.69
CA SER A 211 12.65 14.17 3.64
C SER A 211 11.58 15.04 3.00
N PRO A 212 11.18 16.17 3.62
CA PRO A 212 10.24 17.11 3.02
C PRO A 212 10.86 17.84 1.82
N CYS A 213 10.01 18.36 0.94
CA CYS A 213 10.39 19.28 -0.12
C CYS A 213 10.93 20.58 0.47
N THR A 214 12.04 21.09 -0.07
CA THR A 214 12.68 22.32 0.39
C THR A 214 11.88 23.59 0.07
N HIS A 215 10.92 23.50 -0.86
CA HIS A 215 10.08 24.62 -1.28
C HIS A 215 8.77 24.66 -0.48
N CYS A 216 7.88 23.69 -0.68
CA CYS A 216 6.55 23.70 -0.03
C CYS A 216 6.52 23.08 1.37
N HIS A 217 7.45 22.18 1.72
CA HIS A 217 7.41 21.37 2.95
C HIS A 217 6.16 20.48 3.12
N GLU A 218 5.35 20.31 2.08
CA GLU A 218 4.11 19.52 2.13
C GLU A 218 4.29 18.10 1.58
N VAL A 219 5.25 17.91 0.67
CA VAL A 219 5.52 16.65 -0.02
C VAL A 219 6.78 16.00 0.53
N PHE A 220 6.73 14.68 0.77
CA PHE A 220 7.84 13.92 1.34
C PHE A 220 8.38 12.88 0.35
N THR A 221 9.70 12.65 0.38
CA THR A 221 10.37 11.67 -0.49
C THR A 221 11.37 10.83 0.29
N CYS A 222 11.51 9.54 -0.05
CA CYS A 222 12.37 8.61 0.69
C CYS A 222 13.82 8.53 0.19
N SER A 223 14.11 9.09 -0.98
CA SER A 223 15.44 9.04 -1.61
C SER A 223 15.59 10.12 -2.66
N GLU A 224 16.82 10.43 -3.05
CA GLU A 224 17.11 11.39 -4.12
C GLU A 224 16.48 10.97 -5.46
N THR A 225 16.47 9.67 -5.75
CA THR A 225 15.82 9.10 -6.93
C THR A 225 14.30 9.36 -6.92
N CYS A 226 13.65 9.16 -5.77
CA CYS A 226 12.23 9.45 -5.62
C CYS A 226 11.94 10.95 -5.74
N ARG A 227 12.82 11.79 -5.18
CA ARG A 227 12.71 13.26 -5.28
C ARG A 227 12.78 13.73 -6.73
N ARG A 228 13.80 13.31 -7.48
CA ARG A 228 13.96 13.69 -8.89
C ARG A 228 12.79 13.22 -9.76
N LYS A 229 12.35 11.97 -9.59
CA LYS A 229 11.22 11.44 -10.36
C LYS A 229 9.90 12.15 -10.05
N SER A 230 9.56 12.27 -8.76
CA SER A 230 8.33 12.96 -8.37
C SER A 230 8.31 14.42 -8.81
N TRP A 231 9.44 15.13 -8.70
CA TRP A 231 9.58 16.50 -9.19
C TRP A 231 9.29 16.61 -10.69
N ASN A 232 9.94 15.78 -11.50
CA ASN A 232 9.81 15.84 -12.96
C ASN A 232 8.44 15.40 -13.46
N GLU A 233 7.83 14.39 -12.83
CA GLU A 233 6.58 13.78 -13.31
C GLU A 233 5.34 14.57 -12.86
N ARG A 234 5.35 15.18 -11.67
CA ARG A 234 4.13 15.71 -11.02
C ARG A 234 4.40 16.96 -10.18
N HIS A 235 5.27 16.81 -9.18
CA HIS A 235 5.36 17.77 -8.07
C HIS A 235 5.80 19.16 -8.51
N ARG A 236 6.59 19.32 -9.58
CA ARG A 236 6.97 20.65 -10.10
C ARG A 236 5.78 21.56 -10.42
N GLN A 237 4.63 20.99 -10.82
CA GLN A 237 3.42 21.74 -11.14
C GLN A 237 2.50 21.94 -9.91
N GLU A 238 2.65 21.09 -8.90
CA GLU A 238 1.84 21.07 -7.68
C GLU A 238 2.47 21.87 -6.52
N CYS A 239 3.77 22.16 -6.60
CA CYS A 239 4.58 22.75 -5.53
C CYS A 239 4.27 24.23 -5.29
#